data_AF-A0A950L9P6-F1
#
_entry.id   AF-A0A950L9P6-F1
#
_cell.length_a   1.000
_cell.length_b   1.000
_cell.length_c   1.000
_cell.angle_alpha   90.00
_cell.angle_beta   90.00
_cell.angle_gamma   90.00
#
_symmetry.space_group_name_H-M   'P 1'
#
loop_
_entity.id
_entity.type
_entity.pdbx_description
1 polymer ?
#
loop_
_entity_poly.entity_id
_entity_poly.type
_entity_poly.pdbx_seq_one_letter_code
_entity_poly.pdbx_strand_id
1 'polypeptide(L)' 'MSLYAKRLEHGRFIWPSPADGVVAITAAQLGYMLEGIDWRHPQRTWRPEMAG' A
#
# COMPACT_ATOMS: atom_id res chain seq x y z
N MET A 1 -5.92 0.03 -20.57
CA MET A 1 -6.12 -0.32 -19.14
C MET A 1 -4.85 -1.04 -18.70
N SER A 2 -4.10 -0.49 -17.75
CA SER A 2 -2.79 -1.03 -17.35
C SER A 2 -2.89 -1.61 -15.95
N LEU A 3 -2.40 -2.84 -15.76
CA LEU A 3 -2.34 -3.51 -14.47
C LEU A 3 -0.95 -3.31 -13.88
N TYR A 4 -0.88 -2.86 -12.63
CA TYR A 4 0.36 -2.74 -11.86
C TYR A 4 0.33 -3.71 -10.68
N ALA A 5 1.43 -4.42 -10.47
CA ALA A 5 1.60 -5.31 -9.32
C ALA A 5 2.98 -5.10 -8.70
N LYS A 6 3.04 -4.93 -7.38
CA LYS A 6 4.28 -4.87 -6.60
C LYS A 6 4.20 -5.91 -5.48
N ARG A 7 5.24 -6.74 -5.34
CA ARG A 7 5.38 -7.63 -4.20
C ARG A 7 5.99 -6.86 -3.04
N LEU A 8 5.38 -6.94 -1.87
CA LEU A 8 5.98 -6.40 -0.65
C LEU A 8 7.16 -7.27 -0.21
N GLU A 9 8.29 -6.62 0.09
CA GLU A 9 9.46 -7.28 0.69
C GLU A 9 9.26 -7.50 2.20
N HIS A 10 8.47 -6.63 2.84
CA HIS A 10 8.11 -6.72 4.25
C HIS A 10 6.69 -6.22 4.50
N GLY A 11 6.02 -6.77 5.52
CA GLY A 11 4.68 -6.38 5.91
C GLY A 11 3.56 -6.99 5.07
N ARG A 12 2.34 -6.49 5.27
CA ARG A 12 1.13 -6.90 4.54
C ARG A 12 0.19 -5.72 4.38
N PHE A 13 -0.56 -5.68 3.28
CA PHE A 13 -1.65 -4.72 3.14
C PHE A 13 -2.84 -5.17 3.97
N ILE A 14 -3.26 -4.33 4.92
CA ILE A 14 -4.52 -4.52 5.62
C ILE A 14 -5.57 -3.73 4.84
N TRP A 15 -6.40 -4.47 4.13
CA TRP A 15 -7.60 -3.93 3.50
C TRP A 15 -8.72 -3.90 4.53
N PRO A 16 -9.43 -2.77 4.71
CA PRO A 16 -10.69 -2.77 5.43
C PRO A 16 -11.65 -3.67 4.67
N SER A 17 -12.56 -4.34 5.40
CA SER A 17 -13.69 -4.99 4.75
C SER A 17 -14.41 -3.92 3.92
N PRO A 18 -14.47 -4.05 2.59
CA PRO A 18 -15.09 -3.02 1.79
C PRO A 18 -16.59 -3.09 2.06
N ALA A 19 -17.17 -2.03 2.62
CA ALA A 19 -18.60 -1.97 2.92
C ALA A 19 -19.44 -2.25 1.65
N ASP A 20 -18.92 -1.84 0.48
CA ASP A 20 -19.58 -1.95 -0.83
C ASP A 20 -18.66 -2.53 -1.93
N GLY A 21 -17.64 -3.31 -1.57
CA GLY A 21 -16.71 -3.94 -2.54
C GLY A 21 -15.61 -3.04 -3.13
N VAL A 22 -15.62 -1.72 -2.89
CA VAL A 22 -14.58 -0.79 -3.36
C VAL A 22 -14.07 0.10 -2.23
N VAL A 23 -12.75 0.30 -2.16
CA VAL A 23 -12.10 1.24 -1.24
C VAL A 23 -11.47 2.36 -2.06
N ALA A 24 -11.95 3.59 -1.89
CA ALA A 24 -11.32 4.77 -2.47
C ALA A 24 -10.06 5.12 -1.67
N ILE A 25 -8.94 5.30 -2.37
CA ILE A 25 -7.66 5.73 -1.77
C ILE A 25 -7.13 6.96 -2.50
N THR A 26 -6.46 7.84 -1.77
CA THR A 26 -5.76 8.98 -2.36
C THR A 26 -4.45 8.57 -3.02
N ALA A 27 -3.89 9.41 -3.87
CA ALA A 27 -2.57 9.18 -4.47
C ALA A 27 -1.46 9.01 -3.41
N ALA A 28 -1.55 9.74 -2.30
CA ALA A 28 -0.62 9.61 -1.17
C ALA A 28 -0.74 8.22 -0.49
N GLN A 29 -1.97 7.74 -0.29
CA GLN A 29 -2.21 6.41 0.29
C GLN A 29 -1.71 5.28 -0.63
N LEU A 30 -1.87 5.43 -1.95
CA LEU A 30 -1.27 4.51 -2.90
C LEU A 30 0.27 4.52 -2.79
N GLY A 31 0.89 5.69 -2.63
CA GLY A 31 2.32 5.82 -2.38
C GLY A 31 2.78 5.05 -1.14
N TYR A 32 2.05 5.18 -0.03
CA TYR A 32 2.32 4.41 1.20
C TYR A 32 2.28 2.92 0.96
N MET A 33 1.29 2.45 0.20
CA MET A 33 1.18 1.03 -0.12
C MET A 33 2.38 0.56 -0.96
N LEU A 34 2.79 1.34 -1.96
CA LEU A 34 3.98 1.00 -2.76
C LEU A 34 5.26 0.98 -1.92
N GLU A 35 5.34 1.74 -0.84
CA GLU A 35 6.46 1.72 0.10
C GLU A 35 6.34 0.64 1.20
N GLY A 36 5.23 -0.10 1.26
CA GLY A 36 4.98 -1.09 2.32
C GLY A 36 4.57 -0.49 3.68
N ILE A 37 4.13 0.77 3.68
CA ILE A 37 3.65 1.49 4.87
C ILE A 37 2.15 1.20 5.06
N ASP A 38 1.70 1.05 6.33
CA ASP A 38 0.27 0.98 6.62
C ASP A 38 -0.39 2.32 6.24
N TRP A 39 -1.19 2.30 5.18
CA TRP A 39 -1.84 3.47 4.61
C TRP A 39 -2.88 4.11 5.54
N ARG A 40 -3.34 3.41 6.57
CA ARG A 40 -4.27 3.91 7.60
C ARG A 40 -3.54 4.64 8.72
N HIS A 41 -2.27 4.33 8.93
CA HIS A 41 -1.42 4.94 9.95
C HIS A 41 0.02 5.03 9.43
N PRO A 42 0.35 6.09 8.66
CA PRO A 42 1.60 6.16 7.92
C PRO A 42 2.79 6.37 8.86
N GLN A 43 3.39 5.26 9.29
CA GLN A 43 4.65 5.22 10.02
C GLN A 43 5.66 4.41 9.24
N ARG A 44 6.77 5.05 8.86
CA ARG A 44 7.91 4.36 8.24
C ARG A 44 8.65 3.59 9.32
N THR A 45 8.42 2.28 9.37
CA THR A 45 9.10 1.35 10.29
C THR A 45 10.24 0.60 9.63
N TRP A 46 10.35 0.68 8.30
CA TRP A 46 11.30 -0.07 7.50
C TRP A 46 11.62 0.67 6.19
N ARG A 47 12.83 0.47 5.65
CA ARG A 47 13.29 1.09 4.40
C ARG A 47 13.69 -0.02 3.40
N PRO A 48 13.11 -0.05 2.18
CA PRO A 48 13.49 -1.04 1.18
C PRO A 48 14.93 -0.87 0.72
N GLU A 49 15.57 -1.99 0.42
CA GLU A 49 16.92 -2.01 -0.18
C GLU A 49 16.85 -1.68 -1.68
N MET A 50 15.72 -1.98 -2.33
CA MET A 50 15.48 -1.72 -3.75
C MET A 50 14.10 -1.06 -3.96
N ALA A 51 14.09 0.12 -4.59
CA ALA A 51 12.88 0.75 -5.08
C ALA A 51 12.88 0.72 -6.61
N GLY A 52 12.31 -0.35 -7.20
CA GLY A 52 12.24 -0.52 -8.66
C GLY A 52 11.61 -1.84 -9.02
#